data_AF-A0A9D8X224-F1
#
_entry.id   AF-A0A9D8X224-F1
#
_cell.length_a   1.000
_cell.length_b   1.000
_cell.length_c   1.000
_cell.angle_alpha   90.00
_cell.angle_beta   90.00
_cell.angle_gamma   90.00
#
_symmetry.space_group_name_H-M   'P 1'
#
loop_
_entity.id
_entity.type
_entity.pdbx_description
1 polymer ?
#
loop_
_entity_poly.entity_id
_entity_poly.type
_entity_poly.pdbx_seq_one_letter_code
_entity_poly.pdbx_strand_id
1 'polypeptide(L)'
;MPTKHEKIIPKNDNPEEMPSGLYMKYAIAIFGDEKEITEDGLKQLNDKIHKGKKLGIYLSQDCDLEGDYMQIEADNGRIFLQYVRNDGMKDACFYSSFDPDYLDSETEAPIECSDGQSIILMRYTMQDMELAAKCVEYFVRTGKLYSGMAWLKGWTEWDM
;
A
#
# COMPACT_ATOMS: atom_id res chain seq x y z
N MET A 1 -8.87 4.58 26.55
CA MET A 1 -8.38 3.56 25.60
C MET A 1 -8.22 4.27 24.28
N PRO A 2 -7.16 4.04 23.49
CA PRO A 2 -7.02 4.73 22.22
C PRO A 2 -8.25 4.48 21.33
N THR A 3 -8.78 5.55 20.74
CA THR A 3 -9.92 5.45 19.81
C THR A 3 -9.37 5.31 18.40
N LYS A 4 -9.83 4.27 17.69
CA LYS A 4 -9.49 4.06 16.27
C LYS A 4 -10.52 4.78 15.41
N HIS A 5 -10.03 5.47 14.39
CA HIS A 5 -10.84 6.19 13.44
C HIS A 5 -10.50 5.79 12.02
N GLU A 6 -11.51 5.78 11.17
CA GLU A 6 -11.35 5.54 9.75
C GLU A 6 -12.22 6.51 8.94
N LYS A 7 -11.76 6.88 7.75
CA LYS A 7 -12.55 7.64 6.79
C LYS A 7 -12.10 7.37 5.37
N ILE A 8 -13.04 7.42 4.44
CA ILE A 8 -12.73 7.36 3.01
C ILE A 8 -12.28 8.74 2.53
N ILE A 9 -11.11 8.79 1.89
CA ILE A 9 -10.66 9.92 1.10
C ILE A 9 -11.11 9.67 -0.34
N PRO A 10 -11.98 10.52 -0.90
CA PRO A 10 -12.51 10.32 -2.23
C PRO A 10 -11.42 10.47 -3.30
N LYS A 11 -11.59 9.76 -4.42
CA LYS A 11 -10.76 9.96 -5.61
C LYS A 11 -10.97 11.37 -6.18
N ASN A 12 -9.95 11.87 -6.85
CA ASN A 12 -10.02 13.01 -7.75
C ASN A 12 -10.31 12.51 -9.17
N ASP A 13 -11.36 13.02 -9.82
CA ASP A 13 -11.73 12.64 -11.18
C ASP A 13 -10.72 13.13 -12.24
N ASN A 14 -9.88 14.11 -11.88
CA ASN A 14 -8.76 14.59 -12.69
C ASN A 14 -7.44 14.41 -11.92
N PRO A 15 -6.92 13.18 -11.81
CA PRO A 15 -5.68 12.92 -11.11
C PRO A 15 -4.48 13.57 -11.82
N GLU A 16 -3.42 13.83 -11.07
CA GLU A 16 -2.16 14.32 -11.62
C GLU A 16 -1.61 13.32 -12.64
N GLU A 17 -0.97 13.84 -13.69
CA GLU A 17 -0.26 13.00 -14.66
C GLU A 17 0.86 12.22 -13.96
N MET A 18 1.13 11.00 -14.45
CA MET A 18 2.21 10.18 -13.91
C MET A 18 3.55 10.91 -14.13
N PRO A 19 4.26 11.31 -13.07
CA PRO A 19 5.53 12.01 -13.24
C PRO A 19 6.60 11.06 -13.77
N SER A 20 7.72 11.61 -14.25
CA SER A 20 8.91 10.84 -14.62
C SER A 20 9.91 10.75 -13.46
N GLY A 21 10.78 9.75 -13.49
CA GLY A 21 11.84 9.55 -12.49
C GLY A 21 11.37 8.71 -11.30
N LEU A 22 12.33 8.38 -10.44
CA LEU A 22 12.11 7.53 -9.26
C LEU A 22 12.36 8.35 -8.00
N TYR A 23 11.41 8.29 -7.08
CA TYR A 23 11.56 8.86 -5.75
C TYR A 23 11.97 7.76 -4.77
N MET A 24 11.17 6.69 -4.66
CA MET A 24 11.46 5.54 -3.79
C MET A 24 12.78 4.88 -4.17
N LYS A 25 13.58 4.54 -3.14
CA LYS A 25 14.89 3.95 -3.32
C LYS A 25 14.87 2.45 -3.23
N TYR A 26 14.10 1.87 -2.32
CA TYR A 26 14.20 0.46 -2.00
C TYR A 26 12.86 -0.27 -2.15
N ALA A 27 12.95 -1.49 -2.68
CA ALA A 27 11.94 -2.53 -2.56
C ALA A 27 12.49 -3.64 -1.66
N ILE A 28 11.78 -3.96 -0.58
CA ILE A 28 12.27 -4.81 0.50
C ILE A 28 11.31 -6.00 0.66
N ALA A 29 11.84 -7.22 0.68
CA ALA A 29 11.08 -8.41 1.04
C ALA A 29 11.43 -8.81 2.47
N ILE A 30 10.44 -8.99 3.35
CA ILE A 30 10.66 -9.11 4.81
C ILE A 30 11.53 -10.31 5.24
N PHE A 31 11.56 -11.37 4.43
CA PHE A 31 12.46 -12.52 4.60
C PHE A 31 13.42 -12.72 3.41
N GLY A 32 13.64 -11.66 2.62
CA GLY A 32 14.47 -11.69 1.42
C GLY A 32 15.42 -10.50 1.37
N ASP A 33 15.87 -10.17 0.16
CA ASP A 33 16.82 -9.08 -0.06
C ASP A 33 16.09 -7.72 -0.17
N GLU A 34 16.73 -6.66 0.32
CA GLU A 34 16.48 -5.30 -0.16
C GLU A 34 17.10 -5.07 -1.54
N LYS A 35 16.40 -4.32 -2.39
CA LYS A 35 16.86 -3.99 -3.74
C LYS A 35 16.61 -2.52 -4.03
N GLU A 36 17.60 -1.87 -4.60
CA GLU A 36 17.39 -0.54 -5.18
C GLU A 36 16.39 -0.61 -6.34
N ILE A 37 15.46 0.33 -6.37
CA ILE A 37 14.46 0.43 -7.43
C ILE A 37 15.11 1.04 -8.67
N THR A 38 14.89 0.37 -9.79
CA THR A 38 15.25 0.84 -11.14
C THR A 38 14.00 0.94 -12.00
N GLU A 39 14.05 1.64 -13.12
CA GLU A 39 12.90 1.72 -14.06
C GLU A 39 12.48 0.32 -14.57
N ASP A 40 13.46 -0.55 -14.85
CA ASP A 40 13.19 -1.95 -15.22
C ASP A 40 12.59 -2.75 -14.06
N GLY A 41 13.06 -2.50 -12.82
CA GLY A 41 12.51 -3.12 -11.61
C GLY A 41 11.06 -2.70 -11.37
N LEU A 42 10.76 -1.41 -11.52
CA LEU A 42 9.40 -0.86 -11.44
C LEU A 42 8.49 -1.47 -12.51
N LYS A 43 8.95 -1.58 -13.76
CA LYS A 43 8.20 -2.25 -14.82
C LYS A 43 7.89 -3.71 -14.46
N GLN A 44 8.87 -4.45 -13.95
CA GLN A 44 8.67 -5.84 -13.52
C GLN A 44 7.72 -5.96 -12.33
N LEU A 45 7.76 -5.01 -11.39
CA LEU A 45 6.82 -4.94 -10.27
C LEU A 45 5.40 -4.73 -10.78
N ASN A 46 5.17 -3.74 -11.65
CA ASN A 46 3.87 -3.48 -12.26
C ASN A 46 3.37 -4.70 -13.06
N ASP A 47 4.25 -5.38 -13.80
CA ASP A 47 3.89 -6.61 -14.51
C ASP A 47 3.46 -7.75 -13.57
N LYS A 48 4.01 -7.82 -12.35
CA LYS A 48 3.58 -8.80 -11.33
C LYS A 48 2.20 -8.44 -10.78
N ILE A 49 2.00 -7.15 -10.47
CA ILE A 49 0.72 -6.63 -9.96
C ILE A 49 -0.38 -6.86 -10.99
N HIS A 50 -0.18 -6.49 -12.26
CA HIS A 50 -1.14 -6.72 -13.34
C HIS A 50 -1.53 -8.19 -13.50
N LYS A 51 -0.62 -9.11 -13.20
CA LYS A 51 -0.88 -10.57 -13.28
C LYS A 51 -1.54 -11.13 -12.01
N GLY A 52 -1.77 -10.31 -10.98
CA GLY A 52 -2.33 -10.74 -9.70
C GLY A 52 -1.52 -11.84 -9.02
N LYS A 53 -0.20 -11.87 -9.26
CA LYS A 53 0.70 -12.91 -8.74
C LYS A 53 1.01 -12.66 -7.28
N LYS A 54 1.37 -13.74 -6.58
CA LYS A 54 1.92 -13.66 -5.22
C LYS A 54 3.05 -12.63 -5.16
N LEU A 55 2.90 -11.65 -4.29
CA LEU A 55 3.82 -10.53 -4.08
C LEU A 55 3.73 -10.11 -2.62
N GLY A 56 4.88 -9.86 -2.00
CA GLY A 56 4.97 -9.33 -0.65
C GLY A 56 6.22 -8.48 -0.55
N ILE A 57 6.06 -7.16 -0.60
CA ILE A 57 7.16 -6.21 -0.57
C ILE A 57 6.78 -4.92 0.16
N TYR A 58 7.80 -4.20 0.60
CA TYR A 58 7.71 -2.85 1.13
C TYR A 58 8.47 -1.89 0.22
N LEU A 59 7.94 -0.70 0.00
CA LEU A 59 8.58 0.38 -0.74
C LEU A 59 8.93 1.51 0.22
N SER A 60 10.20 1.92 0.27
CA SER A 60 10.68 2.92 1.21
C SER A 60 11.86 3.73 0.65
N GLN A 61 12.10 4.89 1.28
CA GLN A 61 13.35 5.64 1.13
C GLN A 61 14.52 5.01 1.91
N ASP A 62 14.20 4.25 2.94
CA ASP A 62 15.14 3.66 3.88
C ASP A 62 14.96 2.13 3.90
N CYS A 63 16.08 1.39 3.80
CA CYS A 63 16.07 -0.08 3.77
C CYS A 63 15.65 -0.70 5.12
N ASP A 64 15.84 0.03 6.22
CA ASP A 64 15.43 -0.38 7.56
C ASP A 64 13.97 -0.04 7.87
N LEU A 65 13.23 0.50 6.87
CA LEU A 65 11.85 0.97 6.99
C LEU A 65 11.68 2.09 8.05
N GLU A 66 12.74 2.84 8.34
CA GLU A 66 12.65 4.04 9.17
C GLU A 66 11.87 5.14 8.44
N GLY A 67 10.61 5.34 8.84
CA GLY A 67 9.74 6.42 8.36
C GLY A 67 8.55 5.94 7.54
N ASP A 68 8.26 6.67 6.47
CA ASP A 68 7.09 6.45 5.61
C ASP A 68 7.36 5.32 4.60
N TYR A 69 6.47 4.33 4.52
CA TYR A 69 6.61 3.19 3.61
C TYR A 69 5.26 2.70 3.07
N MET A 70 5.29 2.05 1.91
CA MET A 70 4.12 1.34 1.37
C MET A 70 4.34 -0.17 1.44
N GLN A 71 3.47 -0.87 2.16
CA GLN A 71 3.37 -2.33 2.10
C GLN A 71 2.46 -2.75 0.93
N ILE A 72 2.90 -3.77 0.20
CA ILE A 72 2.19 -4.37 -0.92
C ILE A 72 2.14 -5.88 -0.70
N GLU A 73 0.94 -6.42 -0.57
CA GLU A 73 0.70 -7.86 -0.49
C GLU A 73 -0.33 -8.22 -1.56
N ALA A 74 -0.03 -9.17 -2.42
CA ALA A 74 -0.96 -9.64 -3.44
C ALA A 74 -0.94 -11.16 -3.49
N ASP A 75 -2.11 -11.76 -3.66
CA ASP A 75 -2.27 -13.17 -4.01
C ASP A 75 -3.68 -13.41 -4.55
N ASN A 76 -3.89 -14.50 -5.28
CA ASN A 76 -5.21 -14.94 -5.75
C ASN A 76 -6.03 -13.83 -6.46
N GLY A 77 -5.38 -12.95 -7.22
CA GLY A 77 -6.05 -11.86 -7.94
C GLY A 77 -6.58 -10.73 -7.05
N ARG A 78 -6.11 -10.65 -5.79
CA ARG A 78 -6.36 -9.53 -4.87
C ARG A 78 -5.05 -8.89 -4.48
N ILE A 79 -5.13 -7.62 -4.12
CA ILE A 79 -3.99 -6.83 -3.65
C ILE A 79 -4.40 -5.96 -2.48
N PHE A 80 -3.52 -5.90 -1.50
CA PHE A 80 -3.52 -5.00 -0.37
C PHE A 80 -2.39 -3.99 -0.57
N LEU A 81 -2.76 -2.71 -0.57
CA LEU A 81 -1.83 -1.59 -0.55
C LEU A 81 -2.04 -0.86 0.77
N GLN A 82 -0.99 -0.64 1.54
CA GLN A 82 -1.06 0.21 2.73
C GLN A 82 0.14 1.13 2.79
N TYR A 83 -0.12 2.43 2.71
CA TYR A 83 0.86 3.46 2.97
C TYR A 83 0.82 3.83 4.46
N VAL A 84 1.88 3.51 5.19
CA VAL A 84 2.06 3.89 6.59
C VAL A 84 2.85 5.20 6.64
N ARG A 85 2.34 6.16 7.41
CA ARG A 85 2.90 7.50 7.51
C ARG A 85 3.13 7.88 8.97
N ASN A 86 4.29 8.47 9.24
CA ASN A 86 4.72 8.91 10.56
C ASN A 86 4.66 7.77 11.60
N ASP A 87 5.13 6.58 11.22
CA ASP A 87 5.09 5.42 12.11
C ASP A 87 5.80 5.72 13.44
N GLY A 88 5.22 5.23 14.55
CA GLY A 88 5.69 5.51 15.90
C GLY A 88 5.46 6.94 16.43
N MET A 89 4.87 7.85 15.64
CA MET A 89 4.60 9.23 16.06
C MET A 89 3.13 9.45 16.48
N LYS A 90 2.86 10.55 17.18
CA LYS A 90 1.50 10.89 17.68
C LYS A 90 0.47 11.03 16.54
N ASP A 91 0.91 11.47 15.38
CA ASP A 91 0.09 11.68 14.18
C ASP A 91 0.20 10.52 13.17
N ALA A 92 0.67 9.36 13.62
CA ALA A 92 0.72 8.14 12.81
C ALA A 92 -0.64 7.84 12.17
N CYS A 93 -0.62 7.58 10.88
CA CYS A 93 -1.81 7.17 10.15
C CYS A 93 -1.43 6.23 9.01
N PHE A 94 -2.42 5.49 8.52
CA PHE A 94 -2.27 4.67 7.34
C PHE A 94 -3.33 5.00 6.30
N TYR A 95 -3.02 4.68 5.05
CA TYR A 95 -3.93 4.78 3.92
C TYR A 95 -3.92 3.45 3.19
N SER A 96 -5.06 2.79 3.15
CA SER A 96 -5.19 1.48 2.53
C SER A 96 -6.05 1.51 1.28
N SER A 97 -5.79 0.59 0.35
CA SER A 97 -6.83 0.11 -0.55
C SER A 97 -8.03 -0.39 0.25
N PHE A 98 -9.21 -0.43 -0.36
CA PHE A 98 -10.37 -0.99 0.32
C PHE A 98 -11.38 -1.59 -0.65
N ASP A 99 -12.15 -2.54 -0.11
CA ASP A 99 -13.25 -3.20 -0.80
C ASP A 99 -14.56 -2.65 -0.19
N PRO A 100 -15.33 -1.82 -0.93
CA PRO A 100 -16.53 -1.17 -0.39
C PRO A 100 -17.60 -2.17 0.06
N ASP A 101 -17.63 -3.37 -0.53
CA ASP A 101 -18.59 -4.42 -0.18
C ASP A 101 -18.27 -5.09 1.16
N TYR A 102 -17.08 -4.84 1.71
CA TYR A 102 -16.56 -5.46 2.94
C TYR A 102 -16.22 -4.46 4.04
N LEU A 103 -16.54 -3.17 3.93
CA LEU A 103 -16.08 -2.14 4.88
C LEU A 103 -16.33 -2.45 6.36
N ASP A 104 -17.47 -3.07 6.68
CA ASP A 104 -17.83 -3.45 8.05
C ASP A 104 -17.56 -4.93 8.37
N SER A 105 -16.74 -5.59 7.54
CA SER A 105 -16.47 -7.02 7.60
C SER A 105 -15.07 -7.33 8.13
N GLU A 106 -15.01 -8.31 9.03
CA GLU A 106 -13.77 -8.90 9.56
C GLU A 106 -13.38 -10.17 8.79
N THR A 107 -13.89 -10.34 7.55
CA THR A 107 -13.54 -11.51 6.72
C THR A 107 -12.09 -11.45 6.31
N GLU A 108 -11.34 -12.53 6.54
CA GLU A 108 -9.95 -12.66 6.11
C GLU A 108 -9.85 -12.74 4.58
N ALA A 109 -8.89 -12.02 4.01
CA ALA A 109 -8.56 -12.10 2.60
C ALA A 109 -7.77 -13.38 2.32
N PRO A 110 -7.90 -13.98 1.12
CA PRO A 110 -7.08 -15.10 0.68
C PRO A 110 -5.68 -14.64 0.25
N ILE A 111 -5.01 -13.84 1.07
CA ILE A 111 -3.65 -13.35 0.88
C ILE A 111 -2.84 -13.81 2.09
N GLU A 112 -1.83 -14.64 1.85
CA GLU A 112 -0.85 -14.99 2.87
C GLU A 112 0.14 -13.82 2.99
N CYS A 113 0.04 -13.06 4.08
CA CYS A 113 0.90 -11.92 4.33
C CYS A 113 2.37 -12.37 4.40
N SER A 114 3.26 -11.61 3.76
CA SER A 114 4.67 -11.99 3.64
C SER A 114 5.42 -12.09 4.97
N ASP A 115 4.92 -11.44 6.03
CA ASP A 115 5.46 -11.52 7.40
C ASP A 115 5.13 -12.83 8.12
N GLY A 116 4.26 -13.67 7.55
CA GLY A 116 3.86 -14.97 8.09
C GLY A 116 3.00 -14.91 9.35
N GLN A 117 2.59 -13.73 9.81
CA GLN A 117 1.84 -13.55 11.06
C GLN A 117 0.58 -12.70 10.88
N SER A 118 0.60 -11.71 9.99
CA SER A 118 -0.48 -10.74 9.87
C SER A 118 -1.63 -11.32 9.06
N ILE A 119 -2.85 -10.99 9.49
CA ILE A 119 -4.08 -11.32 8.77
C ILE A 119 -4.50 -10.07 8.01
N ILE A 120 -4.60 -10.19 6.69
CA ILE A 120 -5.15 -9.13 5.84
C ILE A 120 -6.65 -9.35 5.74
N LEU A 121 -7.44 -8.33 6.08
CA LEU A 121 -8.89 -8.39 5.95
C LEU A 121 -9.32 -7.99 4.52
N MET A 122 -10.40 -8.60 4.03
CA MET A 122 -11.02 -8.32 2.73
C MET A 122 -11.28 -6.83 2.53
N ARG A 123 -11.72 -6.15 3.59
CA ARG A 123 -11.99 -4.70 3.60
C ARG A 123 -10.81 -3.83 3.21
N TYR A 124 -9.57 -4.30 3.34
CA TYR A 124 -8.37 -3.57 2.96
C TYR A 124 -7.81 -3.97 1.59
N THR A 125 -8.49 -4.87 0.87
CA THR A 125 -8.04 -5.37 -0.43
C THR A 125 -8.77 -4.70 -1.59
N MET A 126 -8.28 -4.90 -2.80
CA MET A 126 -8.97 -4.57 -4.03
C MET A 126 -8.66 -5.60 -5.13
N GLN A 127 -9.44 -5.58 -6.21
CA GLN A 127 -9.28 -6.48 -7.36
C GLN A 127 -8.89 -5.75 -8.66
N ASP A 128 -8.98 -4.42 -8.69
CA ASP A 128 -8.56 -3.62 -9.86
C ASP A 128 -7.03 -3.53 -9.91
N MET A 129 -6.40 -4.54 -10.52
CA MET A 129 -4.94 -4.63 -10.63
C MET A 129 -4.33 -3.51 -11.49
N GLU A 130 -5.09 -2.96 -12.44
CA GLU A 130 -4.62 -1.84 -13.27
C GLU A 130 -4.53 -0.56 -12.43
N LEU A 131 -5.58 -0.27 -11.64
CA LEU A 131 -5.56 0.84 -10.71
C LEU A 131 -4.49 0.66 -9.62
N ALA A 132 -4.35 -0.56 -9.09
CA ALA A 132 -3.32 -0.86 -8.10
C ALA A 132 -1.90 -0.62 -8.64
N ALA A 133 -1.61 -1.05 -9.88
CA ALA A 133 -0.33 -0.78 -10.53
C ALA A 133 -0.07 0.73 -10.71
N LYS A 134 -1.10 1.52 -11.07
CA LYS A 134 -0.99 2.99 -11.13
C LYS A 134 -0.68 3.59 -9.76
N CYS A 135 -1.33 3.11 -8.70
CA CYS A 135 -1.07 3.56 -7.33
C CYS A 135 0.37 3.28 -6.90
N VAL A 136 0.85 2.06 -7.15
CA VAL A 136 2.21 1.65 -6.83
C VAL A 136 3.23 2.46 -7.64
N GLU A 137 3.02 2.61 -8.95
CA GLU A 137 3.90 3.42 -9.78
C GLU A 137 3.97 4.86 -9.29
N TYR A 138 2.83 5.50 -9.08
CA TYR A 138 2.79 6.87 -8.61
C TYR A 138 3.52 7.03 -7.26
N PHE A 139 3.33 6.07 -6.36
CA PHE A 139 4.05 6.06 -5.08
C PHE A 139 5.55 5.92 -5.26
N VAL A 140 6.02 4.99 -6.12
CA VAL A 140 7.45 4.84 -6.44
C VAL A 140 8.04 6.14 -6.99
N ARG A 141 7.28 6.86 -7.81
CA ARG A 141 7.75 8.08 -8.46
C ARG A 141 7.66 9.34 -7.60
N THR A 142 6.84 9.36 -6.54
CA THR A 142 6.54 10.59 -5.79
C THR A 142 6.59 10.49 -4.27
N GLY A 143 6.45 9.28 -3.72
CA GLY A 143 6.19 9.05 -2.29
C GLY A 143 4.84 9.55 -1.82
N LYS A 144 3.88 9.76 -2.73
CA LYS A 144 2.53 10.23 -2.43
C LYS A 144 1.50 9.21 -2.89
N LEU A 145 0.29 9.34 -2.33
CA LEU A 145 -0.87 8.57 -2.76
C LEU A 145 -1.33 9.03 -4.15
N TYR A 146 -1.65 8.08 -5.01
CA TYR A 146 -2.29 8.40 -6.29
C TYR A 146 -3.72 8.89 -6.05
N SER A 147 -4.00 10.12 -6.47
CA SER A 147 -5.29 10.77 -6.22
C SER A 147 -6.44 10.20 -7.07
N GLY A 148 -6.14 9.44 -8.13
CA GLY A 148 -7.16 8.77 -8.96
C GLY A 148 -7.83 7.58 -8.28
N MET A 149 -7.31 7.14 -7.13
CA MET A 149 -7.92 6.11 -6.28
C MET A 149 -8.51 6.75 -5.02
N ALA A 150 -9.64 6.22 -4.55
CA ALA A 150 -10.11 6.52 -3.21
C ALA A 150 -9.29 5.70 -2.19
N TRP A 151 -9.01 6.26 -1.02
CA TRP A 151 -8.20 5.60 0.01
C TRP A 151 -8.95 5.51 1.33
N LEU A 152 -8.84 4.40 2.03
CA LEU A 152 -9.30 4.29 3.41
C LEU A 152 -8.20 4.78 4.34
N LYS A 153 -8.39 5.95 4.94
CA LYS A 153 -7.46 6.49 5.94
C LYS A 153 -7.84 5.97 7.33
N GLY A 154 -6.90 5.37 8.05
CA GLY A 154 -7.04 5.04 9.47
C GLY A 154 -6.03 5.79 10.34
N TRP A 155 -6.41 6.11 11.58
CA TRP A 155 -5.53 6.69 12.59
C TRP A 155 -6.01 6.35 14.00
N THR A 156 -5.13 6.53 14.97
CA THR A 156 -5.42 6.31 16.39
C THR A 156 -5.34 7.64 17.14
N GLU A 157 -6.39 7.98 17.87
CA GLU A 157 -6.39 9.10 18.80
C GLU A 157 -6.14 8.60 20.22
N TRP A 158 -5.15 9.21 20.87
CA TRP A 158 -4.81 8.97 22.26
C TRP A 158 -5.50 10.01 23.11
N ASP A 159 -6.48 9.59 23.91
CA ASP A 159 -7.06 10.43 24.96
C ASP A 159 -5.93 10.88 25.89
N MET A 160 -5.72 12.19 26.00
CA MET A 160 -4.76 12.80 26.94
C MET A 160 -5.30 12.83 28.36
#